data_AF-A0AAW8G3B1-F1
#
_entry.id   AF-A0AAW8G3B1-F1
#
_cell.length_a   1.000
_cell.length_b   1.000
_cell.length_c   1.000
_cell.angle_alpha   90.00
_cell.angle_beta   90.00
_cell.angle_gamma   90.00
#
_symmetry.space_group_name_H-M   'P 1'
#
loop_
_entity.id
_entity.type
_entity.pdbx_description
1 polymer ?
#
loop_
_entity_poly.entity_id
_entity_poly.type
_entity_poly.pdbx_seq_one_letter_code
_entity_poly.pdbx_strand_id
1 'polypeptide(L)' 'MSTAETAKNSQYFIDLEDQHGAHNYHPLPVVLDRGEGVFVWDVEGKKYYDFLSAYSAVNQGALPS' A
#
# COMPACT_ATOMS: atom_id res chain seq x y z
N MET A 1 22.61 5.27 23.02
CA MET A 1 21.76 5.84 21.94
C MET A 1 20.75 4.76 21.59
N SER A 2 19.46 5.03 21.80
CA SER A 2 18.39 4.05 21.53
C SER A 2 18.34 3.78 20.03
N THR A 3 18.53 2.52 19.61
CA THR A 3 18.26 2.09 18.24
C THR A 3 16.75 2.11 18.04
N ALA A 4 16.19 3.27 17.72
CA ALA A 4 14.84 3.32 17.20
C ALA A 4 14.84 2.51 15.90
N GLU A 5 14.17 1.36 15.90
CA GLU A 5 13.79 0.70 14.65
C GLU A 5 13.12 1.77 13.79
N THR A 6 13.75 2.10 12.67
CA THR A 6 13.14 3.02 11.71
C THR A 6 11.94 2.28 11.14
N ALA A 7 10.73 2.70 11.53
CA ALA A 7 9.51 2.10 11.03
C ALA A 7 9.51 2.16 9.49
N LYS A 8 9.23 1.02 8.85
CA LYS A 8 9.14 0.92 7.39
C LYS A 8 7.89 1.66 6.92
N ASN A 9 8.08 2.89 6.45
CA ASN A 9 7.02 3.76 5.94
C ASN A 9 6.81 3.55 4.43
N SER A 10 5.85 4.25 3.83
CA SER A 10 5.54 4.16 2.40
C SER A 10 6.79 4.43 1.53
N GLN A 11 7.60 5.42 1.90
CA GLN A 11 8.81 5.76 1.14
C GLN A 11 9.81 4.61 1.12
N TYR A 12 10.00 3.91 2.24
CA TYR A 12 10.89 2.74 2.31
C TYR A 12 10.51 1.68 1.26
N PHE A 13 9.22 1.39 1.07
CA PHE A 13 8.77 0.38 0.11
C PHE A 13 8.82 0.88 -1.33
N ILE A 14 8.54 2.17 -1.56
CA ILE A 14 8.68 2.81 -2.89
C ILE A 14 10.14 2.77 -3.33
N ASP A 15 11.08 3.13 -2.44
CA ASP A 15 12.52 3.10 -2.75
C ASP A 15 13.01 1.66 -3.01
N LEU A 16 12.47 0.68 -2.28
CA LEU A 16 12.78 -0.73 -2.47
C LEU A 16 12.30 -1.23 -3.85
N GLU A 17 11.10 -0.85 -4.27
CA GLU A 17 10.56 -1.18 -5.60
C GLU A 17 11.31 -0.45 -6.70
N ASP A 18 11.69 0.82 -6.52
CA ASP A 18 12.48 1.58 -7.50
C ASP A 18 13.86 0.94 -7.74
N GLN A 19 14.50 0.44 -6.68
CA GLN A 19 15.84 -0.18 -6.75
C GLN A 19 15.84 -1.60 -7.33
N HIS A 20 14.76 -2.37 -7.13
CA HIS A 20 14.75 -3.81 -7.40
C HIS A 20 13.66 -4.26 -8.38
N GLY A 21 12.65 -3.44 -8.65
CA GLY A 21 11.54 -3.69 -9.56
C GLY A 21 11.78 -3.13 -10.97
N ALA A 22 11.06 -3.67 -11.96
CA ALA A 22 11.08 -3.13 -13.31
C ALA A 22 10.19 -1.86 -13.39
N HIS A 23 10.65 -0.85 -14.12
CA HIS A 23 9.95 0.45 -14.23
C HIS A 23 8.91 0.46 -15.36
N ASN A 24 7.92 -0.42 -15.28
CA ASN A 24 6.84 -0.56 -16.28
C ASN A 24 5.47 -0.08 -15.80
N TYR A 25 5.36 0.34 -14.54
CA TYR A 25 4.18 0.97 -13.96
C TYR A 25 4.52 2.35 -13.40
N HIS A 26 3.50 3.20 -13.28
CA HIS A 26 3.58 4.48 -12.60
C HIS A 26 2.43 4.58 -11.58
N PRO A 27 2.53 3.84 -10.45
CA PRO A 27 1.46 3.79 -9.46
C PRO A 27 1.28 5.15 -8.77
N LEU A 28 0.09 5.37 -8.19
CA LEU A 28 -0.08 6.45 -7.23
C LEU A 28 0.88 6.22 -6.04
N PRO A 29 1.46 7.28 -5.45
CA PRO A 29 2.45 7.14 -4.37
C PRO A 29 1.77 6.78 -3.04
N VAL A 30 1.26 5.56 -2.95
CA VAL A 30 0.58 4.97 -1.79
C VAL A 30 0.94 3.49 -1.69
N VAL A 31 1.28 3.04 -0.49
CA VAL A 31 1.63 1.64 -0.22
C VAL A 31 0.59 1.05 0.70
N LEU A 32 -0.24 0.13 0.19
CA LEU A 32 -1.34 -0.49 0.92
C LEU A 32 -0.92 -1.79 1.59
N ASP A 33 -1.30 -2.01 2.86
CA ASP A 33 -0.98 -3.24 3.61
C ASP A 33 -2.20 -3.98 4.17
N ARG A 34 -3.37 -3.33 4.18
CA ARG A 34 -4.63 -3.91 4.64
C ARG A 34 -5.81 -3.46 3.79
N GLY A 35 -6.78 -4.37 3.63
CA GLY A 35 -8.10 -4.07 3.09
C GLY A 35 -9.23 -4.63 3.96
N GLU A 36 -10.43 -4.08 3.86
CA GLU A 36 -11.66 -4.58 4.47
C GLU A 36 -12.88 -3.98 3.74
N GLY A 37 -13.58 -4.80 2.95
CA GLY A 37 -14.72 -4.33 2.17
C GLY A 37 -14.31 -3.25 1.17
N VAL A 38 -14.88 -2.06 1.29
CA VAL A 38 -14.58 -0.90 0.42
C VAL A 38 -13.39 -0.07 0.88
N PHE A 39 -12.73 -0.48 1.97
CA PHE A 39 -11.67 0.29 2.59
C PHE A 39 -10.30 -0.37 2.41
N VAL A 40 -9.28 0.48 2.29
CA VAL A 40 -7.87 0.10 2.32
C VAL A 40 -7.11 1.03 3.26
N TRP A 41 -6.00 0.55 3.80
CA TRP A 41 -5.11 1.30 4.66
C TRP A 41 -3.70 1.31 4.06
N ASP A 42 -3.02 2.45 4.18
CA ASP A 42 -1.58 2.50 3.94
C ASP A 42 -0.79 2.03 5.16
N VAL A 43 0.51 1.82 4.97
CA VAL A 43 1.45 1.38 6.03
C VAL A 43 1.60 2.39 7.18
N GLU A 44 1.18 3.65 6.98
CA GLU A 44 1.05 4.66 8.04
C GLU A 44 -0.30 4.59 8.79
N GLY A 45 -1.22 3.74 8.34
CA GLY A 45 -2.53 3.51 8.95
C GLY A 45 -3.63 4.47 8.49
N LYS A 46 -3.39 5.31 7.48
CA LYS A 46 -4.43 6.18 6.91
C LYS A 46 -5.39 5.35 6.07
N LYS A 47 -6.69 5.59 6.29
CA LYS A 47 -7.80 4.87 5.68
C LYS A 47 -8.30 5.57 4.42
N TYR A 48 -8.56 4.81 3.37
CA TYR A 48 -9.09 5.28 2.09
C TYR A 48 -10.30 4.46 1.67
N TYR A 49 -11.18 5.07 0.87
CA TYR A 49 -12.13 4.31 0.05
C TYR A 49 -11.44 3.84 -1.23
N ASP A 50 -11.60 2.56 -1.58
CA ASP A 50 -11.16 2.02 -2.86
C ASP A 50 -12.24 2.24 -3.93
N PHE A 51 -11.94 3.10 -4.89
CA PHE A 51 -12.79 3.42 -6.04
C PHE A 51 -12.30 2.77 -7.35
N LEU A 52 -11.25 1.95 -7.29
CA LEU A 52 -10.68 1.23 -8.44
C LEU A 52 -11.01 -0.27 -8.41
N SER A 53 -11.13 -0.87 -7.22
CA SER A 53 -11.43 -2.30 -7.00
C SER A 53 -10.46 -3.22 -7.76
N ALA A 54 -9.19 -2.83 -7.82
CA ALA A 54 -8.13 -3.46 -8.62
C ALA A 54 -8.59 -3.84 -10.04
N TYR A 55 -9.04 -2.85 -10.80
CA TYR A 55 -9.64 -3.04 -12.14
C TYR A 55 -10.86 -3.98 -12.12
N SER A 56 -11.78 -3.74 -11.17
CA SER A 56 -13.00 -4.53 -10.97
C SER A 56 -12.77 -6.03 -10.67
N ALA A 57 -11.58 -6.40 -10.20
CA ALA A 57 -11.32 -7.74 -9.71
C ALA A 57 -11.89 -7.96 -8.30
N VAL A 58 -11.92 -6.91 -7.47
CA VAL A 58 -12.28 -6.97 -6.04
C VAL A 58 -13.74 -6.56 -5.84
N ASN A 59 -14.66 -7.21 -6.57
CA ASN A 59 -16.08 -6.83 -6.59
C ASN A 59 -16.80 -7.10 -5.26
N GLN A 60 -16.35 -8.10 -4.50
CA GLN A 60 -16.92 -8.46 -3.20
C GLN A 60 -16.31 -7.64 -2.05
N GLY A 61 -15.39 -6.73 -2.36
CA GLY A 61 -14.58 -6.01 -1.38
C GLY A 61 -13.30 -6.74 -1.01
N ALA A 62 -12.35 -5.99 -0.47
CA ALA A 62 -11.07 -6.52 0.00
C ALA A 62 -11.28 -7.41 1.24
N LEU A 63 -10.53 -8.49 1.31
CA LEU A 63 -10.55 -9.36 2.48
C LEU A 63 -9.81 -8.68 3.65
N PRO A 64 -10.29 -8.87 4.90
CA PRO A 64 -9.54 -8.48 6.09
C PRO A 64 -8.16 -9.12 6.06
N SER A 65 -7.13 -8.31 6.32
CA SER A 65 -5.77 -8.78 6.61
C SER A 65 -5.68 -9.39 8.00
#